data_AF-A0A2G9SJW8-F1
#
_entry.id   AF-A0A2G9SJW8-F1
#
_cell.length_a   1.000
_cell.length_b   1.000
_cell.length_c   1.000
_cell.angle_alpha   90.00
_cell.angle_beta   90.00
_cell.angle_gamma   90.00
#
_symmetry.space_group_name_H-M   'P 1'
#
loop_
_entity.id
_entity.type
_entity.pdbx_description
1 polymer ?
#
loop_
_entity_poly.entity_id
_entity_poly.type
_entity_poly.pdbx_seq_one_letter_code
_entity_poly.pdbx_strand_id
1 'polypeptide(L)'
;MQQATSQMPKVRLFFANLGGFASFFARSPKRTDVLDKVVAHRLPTSSSVRWNFHSRAVNTVFEHREDLIRCFETMRDSGDFDLVTMREAAGFAMLLKDQDFKYVLTLFHNIMPHVDLLYAKLQKKDIDSVHIKGSIQQFQQDIQKIRVYPIPG
;
A
#
# COMPACT_ATOMS: atom_id res chain seq x y z
N MET A 1 2.71 -12.09 -5.09
CA MET A 1 2.37 -10.96 -5.97
C MET A 1 3.49 -10.59 -6.93
N GLN A 2 4.76 -10.46 -6.47
CA GLN A 2 5.89 -10.07 -7.34
C GLN A 2 5.97 -10.83 -8.67
N GLN A 3 5.83 -12.17 -8.68
CA GLN A 3 5.86 -12.98 -9.91
C GLN A 3 4.72 -12.64 -10.90
N ALA A 4 3.48 -12.45 -10.42
CA ALA A 4 2.34 -12.10 -11.27
C ALA A 4 2.42 -10.65 -11.78
N THR A 5 3.04 -9.75 -11.01
CA THR A 5 3.23 -8.34 -11.38
C THR A 5 4.50 -8.08 -12.20
N SER A 6 5.39 -9.08 -12.35
CA SER A 6 6.64 -8.96 -13.14
C SER A 6 6.41 -8.52 -14.58
N GLN A 7 5.24 -8.89 -15.12
CA GLN A 7 4.82 -8.61 -16.49
C GLN A 7 4.25 -7.18 -16.67
N MET A 8 4.06 -6.42 -15.57
CA MET A 8 3.50 -5.08 -15.59
C MET A 8 4.45 -4.10 -14.87
N PRO A 9 5.36 -3.43 -15.60
CA PRO A 9 6.36 -2.53 -15.01
C PRO A 9 5.77 -1.47 -14.08
N LYS A 10 4.60 -0.91 -14.42
CA LYS A 10 3.89 0.07 -13.59
C LYS A 10 3.49 -0.48 -12.22
N VAL A 11 2.96 -1.70 -12.17
CA VAL A 11 2.55 -2.35 -10.91
C VAL A 11 3.76 -2.72 -10.06
N ARG A 12 4.84 -3.19 -10.70
CA ARG A 12 6.10 -3.47 -10.00
C ARG A 12 6.68 -2.20 -9.38
N LEU A 13 6.70 -1.10 -10.12
CA LEU A 13 7.15 0.20 -9.62
C LEU A 13 6.28 0.69 -8.46
N PHE A 14 4.95 0.57 -8.58
CA PHE A 14 4.02 0.92 -7.50
C PHE A 14 4.35 0.20 -6.18
N PHE A 15 4.54 -1.11 -6.20
CA PHE A 15 4.90 -1.85 -4.98
C PHE A 15 6.32 -1.56 -4.50
N ALA A 16 7.27 -1.29 -5.40
CA ALA A 16 8.59 -0.82 -5.02
C ALA A 16 8.52 0.52 -4.27
N ASN A 17 7.67 1.44 -4.73
CA ASN A 17 7.44 2.71 -4.07
C ASN A 17 6.83 2.55 -2.67
N LEU A 18 5.83 1.68 -2.51
CA LEU A 18 5.27 1.36 -1.18
C LEU A 18 6.34 0.81 -0.22
N GLY A 19 7.21 -0.08 -0.72
CA GLY A 19 8.36 -0.57 0.05
C GLY A 19 9.40 0.51 0.35
N GLY A 20 9.54 1.49 -0.55
CA GLY A 20 10.38 2.67 -0.39
C GLY A 20 9.98 3.52 0.81
N PHE A 21 8.67 3.77 1.00
CA PHE A 21 8.17 4.49 2.17
C PHE A 21 8.56 3.80 3.47
N ALA A 22 8.25 2.50 3.59
CA ALA A 22 8.58 1.73 4.80
C ALA A 22 10.09 1.72 5.09
N SER A 23 10.91 1.55 4.05
CA SER A 23 12.37 1.55 4.16
C SER A 23 12.92 2.92 4.57
N PHE A 24 12.32 4.00 4.07
CA PHE A 24 12.73 5.36 4.39
C PHE A 24 12.58 5.69 5.87
N PHE A 25 11.45 5.32 6.49
CA PHE A 25 11.21 5.53 7.91
C PHE A 25 12.03 4.56 8.79
N ALA A 26 12.10 3.27 8.42
CA ALA A 26 12.83 2.27 9.21
C ALA A 26 14.33 2.55 9.38
N ARG A 27 14.92 3.37 8.51
CA ARG A 27 16.35 3.72 8.55
C ARG A 27 16.71 4.86 9.49
N SER A 28 15.74 5.56 10.09
CA SER A 28 16.02 6.69 10.99
C SER A 28 14.94 6.86 12.05
N PRO A 29 15.28 6.69 13.34
CA PRO A 29 14.34 6.95 14.44
C PRO A 29 13.77 8.37 14.42
N LYS A 30 14.55 9.36 13.98
CA LYS A 30 14.08 10.76 13.85
C LYS A 30 12.99 10.88 12.78
N ARG A 31 13.10 10.13 11.68
CA ARG A 31 12.06 10.11 10.63
C ARG A 31 10.78 9.42 11.14
N THR A 32 10.93 8.33 11.90
CA THR A 32 9.81 7.66 12.55
C THR A 32 9.10 8.56 13.56
N ASP A 33 9.83 9.34 14.36
CA ASP A 33 9.23 10.27 15.33
C ASP A 33 8.34 11.34 14.66
N VAL A 34 8.78 11.89 13.51
CA VAL A 34 7.93 12.80 12.72
C VAL A 34 6.71 12.07 12.16
N LEU A 35 6.87 10.84 11.66
CA LEU A 35 5.75 10.02 11.19
C LEU A 35 4.72 9.80 12.31
N ASP A 36 5.16 9.41 13.50
CA ASP A 36 4.30 9.14 14.65
C ASP A 36 3.57 10.40 15.13
N LYS A 37 4.22 11.58 15.05
CA LYS A 37 3.61 12.88 15.38
C LYS A 37 2.55 13.31 14.36
N VAL A 38 2.78 13.04 13.08
CA VAL A 38 1.87 13.46 12.00
C VAL A 38 0.72 12.47 11.83
N VAL A 39 0.98 11.18 11.99
CA VAL A 39 0.02 10.08 11.87
C VAL A 39 -0.51 9.67 13.25
N ALA A 40 -0.50 10.59 14.23
CA ALA A 40 -0.84 10.28 15.61
C ALA A 40 -2.15 9.48 15.68
N HIS A 41 -2.02 8.22 16.14
CA HIS A 41 -2.98 7.09 16.15
C HIS A 41 -2.90 6.13 14.94
N ARG A 42 -2.24 4.98 15.17
CA ARG A 42 -2.45 3.65 14.52
C ARG A 42 -1.63 3.28 13.28
N LEU A 43 -0.33 3.05 13.46
CA LEU A 43 0.32 1.97 12.70
C LEU A 43 0.31 0.69 13.54
N PRO A 44 -0.44 -0.36 13.14
CA PRO A 44 -0.48 -1.59 13.92
C PRO A 44 0.91 -2.22 13.97
N THR A 45 1.41 -2.40 15.19
CA THR A 45 2.59 -3.20 15.51
C THR A 45 2.53 -4.56 14.80
N SER A 46 3.59 -4.82 14.03
CA SER A 46 4.17 -6.13 13.71
C SER A 46 3.34 -7.34 14.16
N SER A 47 2.48 -7.85 13.27
CA SER A 47 1.90 -9.19 13.43
C SER A 47 2.67 -10.17 12.54
N SER A 48 3.13 -11.26 13.16
CA SER A 48 4.08 -12.29 12.71
C SER A 48 3.65 -13.14 11.51
N VAL A 49 2.76 -12.65 10.64
CA VAL A 49 2.31 -13.34 9.42
C VAL A 49 2.81 -12.56 8.21
N ARG A 50 4.02 -12.93 7.76
CA ARG A 50 4.84 -12.25 6.75
C ARG A 50 4.24 -12.10 5.33
N TRP A 51 2.96 -12.38 5.07
CA TRP A 51 2.37 -12.34 3.72
C TRP A 51 1.15 -11.41 3.54
N ASN A 52 0.64 -10.77 4.61
CA ASN A 52 -0.36 -9.68 4.52
C ASN A 52 0.29 -8.28 4.35
N PHE A 53 1.47 -8.20 3.74
CA PHE A 53 2.27 -6.97 3.67
C PHE A 53 1.76 -5.97 2.63
N HIS A 54 1.21 -6.47 1.51
CA HIS A 54 0.78 -5.61 0.40
C HIS A 54 -0.60 -5.00 0.65
N SER A 55 -1.58 -5.77 1.16
CA SER A 55 -2.93 -5.25 1.48
C SER A 55 -2.88 -4.16 2.54
N ARG A 56 -2.20 -4.42 3.67
CA ARG A 56 -2.04 -3.43 4.73
C ARG A 56 -1.29 -2.20 4.27
N ALA A 57 -0.16 -2.36 3.56
CA ALA A 57 0.58 -1.19 3.06
C ALA A 57 -0.24 -0.34 2.08
N VAL A 58 -0.96 -0.98 1.14
CA VAL A 58 -1.87 -0.28 0.22
C VAL A 58 -2.95 0.48 0.99
N ASN A 59 -3.64 -0.18 1.92
CA ASN A 59 -4.74 0.43 2.67
C ASN A 59 -4.26 1.55 3.58
N THR A 60 -3.17 1.34 4.32
CA THR A 60 -2.57 2.38 5.17
C THR A 60 -2.14 3.60 4.36
N VAL A 61 -1.49 3.40 3.21
CA VAL A 61 -1.07 4.53 2.36
C VAL A 61 -2.28 5.22 1.72
N PHE A 62 -3.35 4.48 1.38
CA PHE A 62 -4.60 5.05 0.87
C PHE A 62 -5.31 5.89 1.94
N GLU A 63 -5.49 5.34 3.14
CA GLU A 63 -6.20 5.97 4.26
C GLU A 63 -5.47 7.22 4.79
N HIS A 64 -4.13 7.17 4.83
CA HIS A 64 -3.29 8.22 5.41
C HIS A 64 -2.47 9.00 4.38
N ARG A 65 -2.90 9.01 3.11
CA ARG A 65 -2.12 9.64 2.02
C ARG A 65 -1.77 11.10 2.31
N GLU A 66 -2.76 11.89 2.75
CA GLU A 66 -2.57 13.32 3.02
C GLU A 66 -1.67 13.56 4.24
N ASP A 67 -1.79 12.74 5.28
CA ASP A 67 -0.90 12.80 6.45
C ASP A 67 0.54 12.45 6.06
N LEU A 68 0.73 11.44 5.21
CA LEU A 68 2.05 11.08 4.68
C LEU A 68 2.65 12.20 3.82
N ILE A 69 1.86 12.86 2.98
CA ILE A 69 2.30 14.04 2.23
C ILE A 69 2.79 15.12 3.21
N ARG A 70 1.97 15.46 4.21
CA ARG A 70 2.31 16.47 5.22
C ARG A 70 3.58 16.09 6.00
N CYS A 71 3.75 14.81 6.32
CA CYS A 71 4.92 14.28 6.99
C CYS A 71 6.19 14.52 6.16
N PHE A 72 6.17 14.14 4.88
CA PHE A 72 7.30 14.34 3.99
C PHE A 72 7.60 15.83 3.73
N GLU A 73 6.57 16.68 3.59
CA GLU A 73 6.76 18.12 3.45
C GLU A 73 7.36 18.75 4.71
N THR A 74 6.94 18.30 5.89
CA THR A 74 7.53 18.73 7.17
C THR A 74 9.00 18.38 7.25
N MET A 75 9.38 17.15 6.86
CA MET A 75 10.80 16.74 6.83
C MET A 75 11.61 17.56 5.84
N ARG A 76 11.05 17.85 4.66
CA ARG A 76 11.69 18.68 3.63
C ARG A 76 11.95 20.11 4.14
N ASP A 77 10.98 20.72 4.81
CA ASP A 77 10.97 22.15 5.13
C ASP A 77 11.55 22.50 6.51
N SER A 78 11.67 21.51 7.41
CA SER A 78 12.12 21.73 8.80
C SER A 78 13.56 22.23 8.97
N GLY A 79 14.45 22.01 7.99
CA GLY A 79 15.89 22.29 8.16
C GLY A 79 16.63 21.30 9.06
N ASP A 80 15.91 20.37 9.69
CA ASP A 80 16.41 19.47 10.74
C ASP A 80 17.03 18.16 10.20
N PHE A 81 17.04 17.98 8.89
CA PHE A 81 17.47 16.75 8.24
C PHE A 81 18.61 17.00 7.25
N ASP A 82 19.36 15.96 6.91
CA ASP A 82 20.38 16.05 5.88
C ASP A 82 19.76 16.23 4.47
N LEU A 83 20.55 16.73 3.53
CA LEU A 83 20.11 17.01 2.17
C LEU A 83 19.58 15.78 1.43
N VAL A 84 20.06 14.57 1.75
CA VAL A 84 19.55 13.33 1.13
C VAL A 84 18.15 13.04 1.64
N THR A 85 17.92 13.11 2.95
CA THR A 85 16.60 12.97 3.55
C THR A 85 15.60 13.97 2.98
N MET A 86 15.98 15.25 2.90
CA MET A 86 15.10 16.31 2.39
C MET A 86 14.71 16.06 0.93
N ARG A 87 15.68 15.67 0.08
CA ARG A 87 15.44 15.35 -1.33
C ARG A 87 14.53 14.12 -1.49
N GLU A 88 14.77 13.07 -0.72
CA GLU A 88 13.94 11.85 -0.74
C GLU A 88 12.51 12.15 -0.29
N ALA A 89 12.35 12.92 0.79
CA ALA A 89 11.04 13.33 1.28
C ALA A 89 10.28 14.15 0.23
N ALA A 90 10.95 15.10 -0.45
CA ALA A 90 10.35 15.84 -1.56
C ALA A 90 9.87 14.90 -2.68
N GLY A 91 10.68 13.91 -3.06
CA GLY A 91 10.31 12.91 -4.07
C GLY A 91 9.09 12.07 -3.67
N PHE A 92 9.02 11.64 -2.41
CA PHE A 92 7.87 10.87 -1.92
C PHE A 92 6.58 11.71 -1.83
N ALA A 93 6.67 12.98 -1.41
CA ALA A 93 5.52 13.88 -1.40
C ALA A 93 4.98 14.10 -2.82
N MET A 94 5.87 14.30 -3.82
CA MET A 94 5.46 14.43 -5.23
C MET A 94 4.81 13.14 -5.74
N LEU A 95 5.38 11.98 -5.41
CA LEU A 95 4.83 10.69 -5.82
C LEU A 95 3.42 10.45 -5.24
N LEU A 96 3.17 10.80 -3.98
CA LEU A 96 1.84 10.65 -3.37
C LEU A 96 0.78 11.58 -3.99
N LYS A 97 1.21 12.68 -4.61
CA LYS A 97 0.35 13.62 -5.35
C LYS A 97 0.12 13.21 -6.82
N ASP A 98 0.97 12.34 -7.36
CA ASP A 98 0.90 11.88 -8.74
C ASP A 98 -0.41 11.16 -9.06
N GLN A 99 -1.00 11.49 -10.21
CA GLN A 99 -2.33 10.98 -10.60
C GLN A 99 -2.28 9.49 -10.95
N ASP A 100 -1.23 9.04 -11.65
CA ASP A 100 -1.04 7.63 -11.99
C ASP A 100 -0.87 6.81 -10.69
N PHE A 101 -0.07 7.29 -9.74
CA PHE A 101 0.09 6.64 -8.44
C PHE A 101 -1.22 6.56 -7.67
N LYS A 102 -1.98 7.67 -7.57
CA LYS A 102 -3.29 7.69 -6.91
C LYS A 102 -4.28 6.71 -7.56
N TYR A 103 -4.34 6.68 -8.88
CA TYR A 103 -5.21 5.76 -9.61
C TYR A 103 -4.87 4.30 -9.28
N VAL A 104 -3.59 3.94 -9.35
CA VAL A 104 -3.13 2.57 -9.05
C VAL A 104 -3.37 2.24 -7.57
N LEU A 105 -3.12 3.18 -6.66
CA LEU A 105 -3.38 3.02 -5.23
C LEU A 105 -4.86 2.74 -4.95
N THR A 106 -5.78 3.52 -5.52
CA THR A 106 -7.24 3.32 -5.40
C THR A 106 -7.66 1.98 -5.99
N LEU A 107 -7.14 1.61 -7.16
CA LEU A 107 -7.43 0.33 -7.78
C LEU A 107 -7.03 -0.83 -6.86
N PHE A 108 -5.81 -0.79 -6.32
CA PHE A 108 -5.36 -1.85 -5.41
C PHE A 108 -6.14 -1.84 -4.10
N HIS A 109 -6.44 -0.67 -3.52
CA HIS A 109 -7.28 -0.57 -2.32
C HIS A 109 -8.62 -1.29 -2.50
N ASN A 110 -9.28 -1.11 -3.65
CA ASN A 110 -10.53 -1.80 -3.96
C ASN A 110 -10.35 -3.31 -4.19
N ILE A 111 -9.20 -3.76 -4.71
CA ILE A 111 -8.91 -5.18 -4.95
C ILE A 111 -8.56 -5.93 -3.66
N MET A 112 -7.86 -5.29 -2.72
CA MET A 112 -7.29 -5.95 -1.54
C MET A 112 -8.33 -6.69 -0.65
N PRO A 113 -9.53 -6.16 -0.35
CA PRO A 113 -10.53 -6.88 0.43
C PRO A 113 -10.94 -8.22 -0.19
N HIS A 114 -11.02 -8.29 -1.52
CA HIS A 114 -11.34 -9.52 -2.24
C HIS A 114 -10.19 -10.52 -2.20
N VAL A 115 -8.94 -10.03 -2.26
CA VAL A 115 -7.73 -10.86 -2.11
C VAL A 115 -7.65 -11.42 -0.69
N ASP A 116 -7.91 -10.60 0.32
CA ASP A 116 -7.89 -11.01 1.74
C ASP A 116 -8.99 -12.05 2.02
N LEU A 117 -10.20 -11.85 1.48
CA LEU A 117 -11.30 -12.81 1.58
C LEU A 117 -10.97 -14.14 0.89
N LEU A 118 -10.41 -14.10 -0.33
CA LEU A 118 -10.00 -15.30 -1.04
C LEU A 118 -8.91 -16.05 -0.26
N TYR A 119 -7.91 -15.33 0.25
CA TYR A 119 -6.85 -15.93 1.05
C TYR A 119 -7.39 -16.59 2.32
N ALA A 120 -8.29 -15.92 3.05
CA ALA A 120 -8.94 -16.48 4.23
C ALA A 120 -9.75 -17.75 3.93
N LYS A 121 -10.44 -17.79 2.78
CA LYS A 121 -11.16 -19.00 2.33
C LYS A 121 -10.19 -20.14 2.04
N LEU A 122 -9.08 -19.88 1.34
CA LEU A 122 -8.09 -20.88 0.94
C LEU A 122 -7.26 -21.43 2.13
N GLN A 123 -7.17 -20.71 3.25
CA GLN A 123 -6.46 -21.20 4.44
C GLN A 123 -7.26 -22.19 5.31
N LYS A 124 -8.53 -22.47 4.98
CA LYS A 124 -9.34 -23.46 5.71
C LYS A 124 -8.75 -24.86 5.51
N LYS A 125 -8.55 -25.60 6.62
CA LYS A 125 -7.87 -26.91 6.62
C LYS A 125 -8.60 -28.01 5.84
N ASP A 126 -9.93 -27.92 5.72
CA ASP A 126 -10.79 -28.90 5.06
C ASP A 126 -11.38 -28.40 3.73
N ILE A 127 -10.63 -27.59 2.98
CA ILE A 127 -11.11 -27.09 1.69
C ILE A 127 -10.95 -28.14 0.59
N ASP A 128 -12.04 -28.46 -0.11
CA ASP A 128 -12.01 -29.34 -1.29
C ASP A 128 -11.87 -28.56 -2.61
N SER A 129 -11.63 -29.28 -3.71
CA SER A 129 -11.43 -28.70 -5.04
C SER A 129 -12.66 -27.95 -5.59
N VAL A 130 -13.87 -28.34 -5.19
CA VAL A 130 -15.13 -27.68 -5.59
C VAL A 130 -15.25 -26.31 -4.92
N HIS A 131 -14.97 -26.25 -3.62
CA HIS A 131 -14.96 -25.01 -2.84
C HIS A 131 -13.86 -24.04 -3.27
N ILE A 132 -12.67 -24.56 -3.64
CA ILE A 132 -11.59 -23.76 -4.24
C ILE A 132 -12.08 -23.12 -5.54
N LYS A 133 -12.65 -23.91 -6.46
CA LYS A 133 -13.12 -23.41 -7.75
C LYS A 133 -14.21 -22.36 -7.60
N GLY A 134 -15.19 -22.61 -6.72
CA GLY A 134 -16.24 -21.63 -6.42
C GLY A 134 -15.70 -20.32 -5.82
N SER A 135 -14.71 -20.41 -4.92
CA SER A 135 -14.06 -19.23 -4.33
C SER A 135 -13.30 -18.39 -5.35
N ILE A 136 -12.61 -19.04 -6.29
CA ILE A 136 -11.92 -18.37 -7.40
C ILE A 136 -12.91 -17.71 -8.36
N GLN A 137 -14.01 -18.39 -8.71
CA GLN A 137 -15.06 -17.83 -9.56
C GLN A 137 -15.71 -16.59 -8.93
N GLN A 138 -16.03 -16.65 -7.64
CA GLN A 138 -16.58 -15.50 -6.92
C GLN A 138 -15.61 -14.32 -6.93
N PHE A 139 -14.32 -14.59 -6.66
CA PHE A 139 -13.28 -13.56 -6.74
C PHE A 139 -13.22 -12.92 -8.14
N GLN A 140 -13.25 -13.70 -9.21
CA GLN A 140 -13.25 -13.18 -10.58
C GLN A 140 -14.46 -12.27 -10.86
N GLN A 141 -15.66 -12.67 -10.42
CA GLN A 141 -16.87 -11.86 -10.56
C GLN A 141 -16.78 -10.54 -9.79
N ASP A 142 -16.25 -10.58 -8.57
CA ASP A 142 -16.12 -9.38 -7.75
C ASP A 142 -15.08 -8.40 -8.34
N ILE A 143 -13.95 -8.90 -8.83
CA ILE A 143 -12.93 -8.07 -9.50
C ILE A 143 -13.46 -7.44 -10.79
N GLN A 144 -14.32 -8.14 -11.54
CA GLN A 144 -14.96 -7.58 -12.73
C GLN A 144 -15.84 -6.37 -12.40
N LYS A 145 -16.51 -6.35 -11.24
CA LYS A 145 -17.35 -5.21 -10.81
C LYS A 145 -16.53 -3.96 -10.51
N ILE A 146 -15.28 -4.11 -10.04
CA ILE A 146 -14.38 -2.98 -9.78
C ILE A 146 -14.06 -2.22 -11.07
N ARG A 147 -14.01 -2.90 -12.23
CA ARG A 147 -13.73 -2.27 -13.53
C ARG A 147 -14.86 -1.37 -14.05
N VAL A 148 -16.07 -1.45 -13.48
CA VAL A 148 -17.28 -0.81 -14.02
C VAL A 148 -17.57 0.55 -13.39
N TYR A 149 -16.96 0.87 -12.23
CA TYR A 149 -17.15 2.18 -11.60
C TYR A 149 -16.05 3.17 -12.00
N PRO A 150 -16.39 4.38 -12.49
CA PRO A 150 -15.41 5.42 -12.71
C PRO A 150 -14.80 5.82 -11.36
N ILE A 151 -13.49 5.72 -11.25
CA ILE A 151 -12.72 6.25 -10.11
C ILE A 151 -12.85 7.78 -10.20
N PRO A 152 -13.46 8.46 -9.21
CA PRO A 152 -13.52 9.93 -9.19
C PRO A 152 -12.09 10.47 -9.17
N GLY A 153 -11.79 11.38 -10.11
CA GLY A 153 -10.48 12.03 -10.27
C GLY A 153 -10.15 13.03 -9.18
#